data_AF-A0A3G3GJ31-F1
#
_entry.id   AF-A0A3G3GJ31-F1
#
_cell.length_a   1.000
_cell.length_b   1.000
_cell.length_c   1.000
_cell.angle_alpha   90.00
_cell.angle_beta   90.00
_cell.angle_gamma   90.00
#
_symmetry.space_group_name_H-M   'P 1'
#
loop_
_entity.id
_entity.type
_entity.pdbx_description
1 polymer ?
#
loop_
_entity_poly.entity_id
_entity_poly.type
_entity_poly.pdbx_seq_one_letter_code
_entity_poly.pdbx_strand_id
1 'polypeptide(L)'
;MIPAVVNKKAKRGDTLKFEFGFEGVNLSDTQVRIQVRKKNGGPVILDSDTVGTLTNLYANNETRLKWVVPYTQTEALLGVFDFDVQITSSSERNTWIEGTLEFRNDITK
;
A
#
# COMPACT_ATOMS: atom_id res chain seq x y z
N MET A 1 -5.64 6.58 -16.72
CA MET A 1 -6.73 6.28 -15.77
C MET A 1 -6.09 6.12 -14.40
N ILE A 2 -6.59 6.80 -13.36
CA ILE A 2 -5.98 6.85 -12.02
C ILE A 2 -6.56 5.69 -11.18
N PRO A 3 -5.73 4.89 -10.48
CA PRO A 3 -6.22 3.76 -9.69
C PRO A 3 -7.18 4.21 -8.59
N ALA A 4 -8.29 3.50 -8.47
CA ALA A 4 -9.31 3.78 -7.46
C ALA A 4 -9.00 3.05 -6.15
N VAL A 5 -9.10 3.85 -5.07
CA VAL A 5 -9.14 3.53 -3.64
C VAL A 5 -7.79 3.59 -2.88
N VAL A 6 -7.70 4.66 -2.09
CA VAL A 6 -6.72 4.87 -1.01
C VAL A 6 -7.51 4.84 0.29
N ASN A 7 -7.22 3.89 1.18
CA ASN A 7 -7.62 4.04 2.57
C ASN A 7 -6.87 5.25 3.13
N LYS A 8 -7.49 6.43 3.11
CA LYS A 8 -6.86 7.67 3.60
C LYS A 8 -6.73 7.68 5.14
N LYS A 9 -7.49 6.82 5.81
CA LYS A 9 -7.52 6.69 7.26
C LYS A 9 -7.44 5.22 7.64
N ALA A 10 -6.58 4.89 8.59
CA ALA A 10 -6.48 3.59 9.20
C ALA A 10 -6.62 3.71 10.72
N LYS A 11 -7.16 2.65 11.30
CA LYS A 11 -7.27 2.52 12.74
C LYS A 11 -5.96 1.94 13.28
N ARG A 12 -5.39 2.61 14.28
CA ARG A 12 -4.21 2.13 14.99
C ARG A 12 -4.52 0.79 15.67
N GLY A 13 -3.62 -0.18 15.53
CA GLY A 13 -3.79 -1.51 16.13
C GLY A 13 -4.87 -2.36 15.46
N ASP A 14 -5.24 -2.05 14.22
CA ASP A 14 -6.12 -2.88 13.39
C ASP A 14 -5.36 -3.39 12.15
N THR A 15 -5.90 -4.43 11.52
CA THR A 15 -5.36 -4.95 10.26
C THR A 15 -5.59 -3.94 9.15
N LEU A 16 -4.50 -3.41 8.61
CA LEU A 16 -4.53 -2.48 7.48
C LEU A 16 -4.65 -3.28 6.17
N LYS A 17 -5.56 -2.86 5.31
CA LYS A 17 -5.78 -3.45 3.99
C LYS A 17 -5.67 -2.35 2.94
N PHE A 18 -4.73 -2.47 2.02
CA PHE A 18 -4.71 -1.68 0.81
C PHE A 18 -5.26 -2.52 -0.34
N GLU A 19 -5.99 -1.87 -1.24
CA GLU A 19 -6.47 -2.47 -2.48
C GLU A 19 -6.37 -1.42 -3.59
N PHE A 20 -5.66 -1.75 -4.67
CA PHE A 20 -5.47 -0.89 -5.82
C PHE A 20 -5.90 -1.64 -7.08
N GLY A 21 -6.82 -1.05 -7.85
CA GLY A 21 -7.26 -1.57 -9.15
C GLY A 21 -6.63 -0.82 -10.32
N PHE A 22 -6.15 -1.56 -11.32
CA PHE A 22 -5.58 -1.04 -12.57
C PHE A 22 -6.30 -1.69 -13.75
N GLU A 23 -7.17 -0.95 -14.42
CA GLU A 23 -7.86 -1.41 -15.62
C GLU A 23 -6.94 -1.34 -16.84
N GLY A 24 -6.92 -2.40 -17.65
CA GLY A 24 -6.14 -2.49 -18.89
C GLY A 24 -4.62 -2.63 -18.68
N VAL A 25 -4.17 -2.84 -17.44
CA VAL A 25 -2.75 -3.02 -17.10
C VAL A 25 -2.56 -4.44 -16.59
N ASN A 26 -1.64 -5.19 -17.20
CA ASN A 26 -1.22 -6.49 -16.72
C ASN A 26 0.11 -6.36 -15.96
N LEU A 27 0.07 -6.58 -14.65
CA LEU A 27 1.26 -6.54 -13.78
C LEU A 27 1.71 -7.93 -13.32
N SER A 28 1.21 -9.02 -13.93
CA SER A 28 1.46 -10.40 -13.48
C SER A 28 2.94 -10.77 -13.42
N ASP A 29 3.73 -10.27 -14.38
CA ASP A 29 5.17 -10.53 -14.49
C ASP A 29 6.04 -9.40 -13.94
N THR A 30 5.43 -8.43 -13.25
CA THR A 30 6.15 -7.27 -12.69
C THR A 30 6.33 -7.42 -11.19
N GLN A 31 7.47 -6.95 -10.68
CA GLN A 31 7.66 -6.87 -9.24
C GLN A 31 6.94 -5.62 -8.73
N VAL A 32 6.03 -5.83 -7.78
CA VAL A 32 5.28 -4.77 -7.12
C VAL A 32 5.80 -4.61 -5.70
N ARG A 33 6.02 -3.37 -5.27
CA ARG A 33 6.38 -3.03 -3.90
C ARG A 33 5.54 -1.87 -3.41
N ILE A 34 5.04 -1.98 -2.19
CA ILE A 34 4.28 -0.93 -1.51
C ILE A 34 5.04 -0.54 -0.26
N GLN A 35 5.28 0.75 -0.09
CA GLN A 35 6.03 1.27 1.04
C GLN A 35 5.21 2.33 1.77
N VAL A 36 5.29 2.34 3.09
CA VAL A 36 4.80 3.43 3.94
C VAL A 36 6.00 4.07 4.61
N ARG A 37 6.06 5.39 4.57
CA ARG A 37 7.19 6.22 5.00
C ARG A 37 6.71 7.30 5.95
N LYS A 38 7.62 7.77 6.81
CA LYS A 38 7.40 9.06 7.46
C LYS A 38 7.29 10.16 6.40
N LYS A 39 6.51 11.20 6.68
CA LYS A 39 6.29 12.33 5.78
C LYS A 39 7.58 12.88 5.16
N ASN A 40 7.45 13.41 3.95
CA ASN A 40 8.51 14.08 3.20
C ASN A 40 9.68 13.15 2.84
N GLY A 41 9.37 11.91 2.41
CA GLY A 41 10.39 10.95 1.99
C GLY A 41 11.27 10.43 3.13
N GLY A 42 10.76 10.47 4.37
CA GLY A 42 11.45 9.93 5.53
C GLY A 42 11.64 8.41 5.48
N PRO A 43 12.17 7.80 6.55
CA PRO A 43 12.45 6.37 6.57
C PRO A 43 11.18 5.54 6.30
N VAL A 44 11.38 4.43 5.56
CA VAL A 44 10.36 3.40 5.35
C VAL A 44 10.07 2.72 6.70
N ILE A 45 8.80 2.64 7.06
CA ILE A 45 8.32 2.03 8.30
C ILE A 45 7.55 0.74 8.06
N LEU A 46 6.91 0.60 6.90
CA LEU A 46 6.28 -0.63 6.44
C LEU A 46 6.68 -0.85 5.00
N ASP A 47 7.02 -2.09 4.68
CA ASP A 47 7.45 -2.49 3.36
C ASP A 47 6.81 -3.82 2.99
N SER A 48 6.15 -3.89 1.84
CA SER A 48 5.43 -5.10 1.43
C SER A 48 6.33 -6.31 1.22
N ASP A 49 7.63 -6.11 1.01
CA ASP A 49 8.60 -7.20 0.84
C ASP A 49 8.88 -7.94 2.16
N THR A 50 8.65 -7.28 3.31
CA THR A 50 9.00 -7.81 4.64
C THR A 50 7.83 -7.85 5.60
N VAL A 51 6.78 -7.08 5.34
CA VAL A 51 5.64 -6.91 6.24
C VAL A 51 4.34 -7.27 5.52
N GLY A 52 3.56 -8.14 6.16
CA GLY A 52 2.23 -8.51 5.69
C GLY A 52 2.25 -9.43 4.49
N THR A 53 1.16 -9.41 3.72
CA THR A 53 1.00 -10.22 2.51
C THR A 53 0.54 -9.35 1.37
N LEU A 54 1.38 -9.24 0.34
CA LEU A 54 1.03 -8.60 -0.93
C LEU A 54 0.54 -9.68 -1.90
N THR A 55 -0.65 -9.47 -2.46
CA THR A 55 -1.25 -10.30 -3.48
C THR A 55 -1.44 -9.47 -4.74
N ASN A 56 -0.95 -9.99 -5.86
CA ASN A 56 -1.15 -9.43 -7.19
C ASN A 56 -2.01 -10.41 -7.99
N LEU A 57 -3.16 -9.95 -8.47
CA LEU A 57 -4.09 -10.76 -9.26
C LEU A 57 -4.44 -10.02 -10.54
N TYR A 58 -4.21 -10.65 -11.69
CA TYR A 58 -4.73 -10.17 -12.97
C TYR A 58 -5.88 -11.06 -13.45
N ALA A 59 -7.06 -10.47 -13.63
CA ALA A 59 -8.24 -11.15 -14.14
C ALA A 59 -9.17 -10.15 -14.85
N ASN A 60 -9.91 -10.60 -15.87
CA ASN A 60 -10.91 -9.77 -16.57
C ASN A 60 -10.39 -8.40 -17.04
N ASN A 61 -9.15 -8.35 -17.55
CA ASN A 61 -8.49 -7.10 -17.98
C ASN A 61 -8.27 -6.06 -16.86
N GLU A 62 -8.20 -6.52 -15.60
CA GLU A 62 -7.95 -5.69 -14.43
C GLU A 62 -6.84 -6.34 -13.60
N THR A 63 -5.82 -5.57 -13.22
CA THR A 63 -4.91 -5.96 -12.13
C THR A 63 -5.45 -5.44 -10.81
N ARG A 64 -5.49 -6.29 -9.79
CA ARG A 64 -5.75 -5.93 -8.40
C ARG A 64 -4.53 -6.23 -7.54
N LEU A 65 -4.03 -5.19 -6.88
CA LEU A 65 -3.00 -5.29 -5.86
C LEU A 65 -3.65 -5.18 -4.50
N LYS A 66 -3.47 -6.19 -3.65
CA LYS A 66 -3.98 -6.20 -2.29
C LYS A 66 -2.85 -6.42 -1.31
N TRP A 67 -2.68 -5.51 -0.37
CA TRP A 67 -1.69 -5.66 0.69
C TRP A 67 -2.36 -5.66 2.06
N VAL A 68 -2.15 -6.74 2.81
CA VAL A 68 -2.71 -6.92 4.14
C VAL A 68 -1.58 -6.87 5.17
N VAL A 69 -1.59 -5.85 6.01
CA VAL A 69 -0.62 -5.63 7.09
C VAL A 69 -1.27 -6.01 8.42
N PRO A 70 -0.67 -6.93 9.20
CA PRO A 70 -1.24 -7.38 10.47
C PRO A 70 -1.21 -6.27 11.53
N TYR A 71 -2.13 -6.35 12.48
CA TYR A 71 -2.30 -5.32 13.51
C TYR A 71 -1.04 -5.08 14.37
N THR A 72 -0.21 -6.11 14.58
CA THR A 72 1.05 -6.01 15.34
C THR A 72 2.06 -5.06 14.71
N GLN A 73 1.91 -4.75 13.42
CA GLN A 73 2.76 -3.81 12.69
C GLN A 73 2.16 -2.40 12.65
N THR A 74 0.87 -2.26 12.96
CA THR A 74 0.15 -0.98 12.94
C THR A 74 -0.13 -0.42 14.35
N GLU A 75 0.08 -1.21 15.40
CA GLU A 75 -0.23 -0.83 16.78
C GLU A 75 0.60 0.34 17.31
N ALA A 76 1.80 0.57 16.77
CA ALA A 76 2.67 1.68 17.14
C ALA A 76 2.49 2.90 16.23
N LEU A 77 1.72 2.77 15.14
CA LEU A 77 1.59 3.81 14.12
C LEU A 77 0.50 4.81 14.51
N LEU A 78 0.89 6.09 14.61
CA LEU A 78 0.00 7.20 14.90
C LEU A 78 0.43 8.44 14.11
N GLY A 79 -0.54 9.14 13.53
CA GLY A 79 -0.31 10.34 12.73
C GLY A 79 -0.33 10.07 11.23
N VAL A 80 0.23 11.00 10.45
CA VAL A 80 0.17 10.97 8.98
C VAL A 80 1.50 10.48 8.39
N PHE A 81 1.38 9.57 7.44
CA PHE A 81 2.46 8.92 6.72
C PHE A 81 2.24 9.06 5.22
N ASP A 82 3.34 8.99 4.46
CA ASP A 82 3.29 8.91 3.00
C ASP A 82 3.31 7.43 2.60
N PHE A 83 2.66 7.07 1.51
CA PHE A 83 2.81 5.75 0.92
C PHE A 83 3.03 5.85 -0.58
N ASP A 84 3.76 4.87 -1.12
CA ASP A 84 4.02 4.75 -2.54
C ASP A 84 3.84 3.30 -3.03
N VAL A 85 3.35 3.16 -4.26
CA VAL A 85 3.28 1.89 -4.99
C VAL A 85 4.25 1.97 -6.14
N GLN A 86 5.24 1.09 -6.11
CA GLN A 86 6.29 0.98 -7.10
C GLN A 86 6.14 -0.31 -7.86
N ILE A 87 6.38 -0.19 -9.16
CA ILE A 87 6.36 -1.31 -10.09
C ILE A 87 7.71 -1.32 -10.78
N THR A 88 8.37 -2.47 -10.73
CA THR A 88 9.62 -2.72 -11.43
C THR A 88 9.33 -3.65 -12.61
N SER A 89 9.56 -3.15 -13.81
CA SER A 89 9.43 -3.90 -15.07
C SER A 89 10.73 -3.79 -15.84
N SER A 90 11.26 -4.90 -16.34
CA SER A 90 12.47 -4.91 -17.18
C SER A 90 13.67 -4.13 -16.59
N SER A 91 13.85 -4.21 -15.26
CA SER A 91 14.87 -3.49 -14.47
C SER A 91 14.66 -1.98 -14.27
N GLU A 92 13.59 -1.39 -14.82
CA GLU A 92 13.19 -0.02 -14.52
C GLU A 92 12.16 0.01 -13.39
N ARG A 93 12.45 0.80 -12.35
CA ARG A 93 11.55 1.03 -11.21
C ARG A 93 10.84 2.36 -11.39
N ASN A 94 9.51 2.30 -11.46
CA ASN A 94 8.66 3.47 -11.56
C ASN A 94 7.70 3.54 -10.37
N THR A 95 7.49 4.73 -9.81
CA THR A 95 6.42 4.97 -8.83
C THR A 95 5.14 5.29 -9.58
N TRP A 96 4.10 4.48 -9.36
CA TRP A 96 2.82 4.59 -10.06
C TRP A 96 1.75 5.29 -9.23
N ILE A 97 1.80 5.11 -7.91
CA ILE A 97 0.87 5.74 -6.97
C ILE A 97 1.67 6.34 -5.84
N GLU A 98 1.32 7.55 -5.46
CA GLU A 98 1.76 8.19 -4.23
C GLU A 98 0.53 8.72 -3.49
N GLY A 99 0.57 8.69 -2.17
CA GLY A 99 -0.52 9.21 -1.37
C GLY A 99 -0.16 9.34 0.10
N THR A 100 -1.18 9.68 0.89
CA THR A 100 -1.06 9.82 2.33
C THR A 100 -2.01 8.89 3.06
N LEU A 101 -1.53 8.36 4.19
CA LEU A 101 -2.26 7.49 5.09
C LEU A 101 -2.19 8.08 6.51
N GLU A 102 -3.34 8.23 7.17
CA GLU A 102 -3.39 8.69 8.56
C GLU A 102 -3.82 7.56 9.50
N PHE A 103 -2.99 7.22 10.48
CA PHE A 103 -3.36 6.34 11.59
C PHE A 103 -3.92 7.16 12.75
N ARG A 104 -5.13 6.80 13.19
CA ARG A 104 -5.82 7.44 14.32
C ARG A 104 -6.09 6.42 15.43
N ASN A 105 -6.20 6.91 16.67
CA ASN A 105 -6.65 6.09 17.79
C ASN A 105 -8.07 5.57 17.52
N ASP A 106 -8.36 4.39 18.03
CA ASP A 106 -9.74 3.94 18.21
C ASP A 106 -10.43 4.88 19.21
N ILE A 107 -11.47 5.59 18.77
CA ILE A 107 -12.24 6.49 19.65
C ILE A 107 -13.58 5.86 20.07
N THR A 108 -13.86 4.62 19.63
CA THR A 108 -15.04 3.88 20.07
C THR A 108 -14.77 3.25 21.44
N LYS A 109 -15.11 3.99 22.49
CA LYS A 109 -15.32 3.48 23.85
C LYS A 109 -16.70 2.85 23.98
#